data_AF-A0A849YXA5-F1
#
_entry.id   AF-A0A849YXA5-F1
#
_cell.length_a   1.000
_cell.length_b   1.000
_cell.length_c   1.000
_cell.angle_alpha   90.00
_cell.angle_beta   90.00
_cell.angle_gamma   90.00
#
_symmetry.space_group_name_H-M   'P 1'
#
loop_
_entity.id
_entity.type
_entity.pdbx_description
1 polymer ?
#
loop_
_entity_poly.entity_id
_entity_poly.type
_entity_poly.pdbx_seq_one_letter_code
_entity_poly.pdbx_strand_id
1 'polypeptide(L)'
;MLTSPSVRLPRAFARPWCSWLALGSLLMASTVFGCDDGGTSATSSDGGGGGVGTTTGMTNATQASSTGDTGTGGSEPASTCGLDEQNRLVCDNAPDVDIHAEPNVASPVVDVLRTTTSWFDCWTVGEPWGNGHTVWYHTTGDDYGLTGYVPGYVIVAPSSFDPAAAGLVQCGTVPMTGPEYAAALVAMWGDRVTGNQVALDDLIAAMNDQTITNSDSCGNTIKIDAALLKALYEVTNKYDIIIWNIVTGHGCDQYFHPKGQASDLGGATDRTTGVSTNFGEGTSGDDLTVDREFVEYFASLLPANSGLGQSTCAGQSGATVPPDIHFFSDTCNHQHVQMDY
;
A
#
# COMPACT_ATOMS: atom_id res chain seq x y z
N MET A 1 22.92 26.09 55.94
CA MET A 1 23.19 26.32 54.51
C MET A 1 22.92 25.03 53.77
N LEU A 2 21.91 25.00 52.91
CA LEU A 2 21.58 23.87 52.05
C LEU A 2 21.43 24.43 50.63
N THR A 3 22.20 23.91 49.69
CA THR A 3 22.17 24.33 48.27
C THR A 3 21.42 23.30 47.46
N SER A 4 20.27 23.68 46.90
CA SER A 4 19.48 22.82 46.01
C SER A 4 20.24 22.49 44.72
N PRO A 5 20.11 21.26 44.18
CA PRO A 5 20.62 20.94 42.85
C PRO A 5 19.76 21.62 41.78
N SER A 6 20.42 22.19 40.77
CA SER A 6 19.75 22.86 39.65
C SER A 6 19.49 21.88 38.51
N VAL A 7 18.21 21.53 38.29
CA VAL A 7 17.79 20.65 37.19
C VAL A 7 17.84 21.43 35.89
N ARG A 8 18.67 20.99 34.94
CA ARG A 8 18.66 21.51 33.57
C ARG A 8 17.65 20.73 32.73
N LEU A 9 16.63 21.42 32.23
CA LEU A 9 15.73 20.88 31.21
C LEU A 9 16.49 20.71 29.87
N PRO A 10 16.19 19.66 29.08
CA PRO A 10 16.76 19.49 27.75
C PRO A 10 16.25 20.59 26.81
N ARG A 11 17.08 20.98 25.84
CA ARG A 11 16.73 21.98 24.82
C ARG A 11 15.72 21.38 23.85
N ALA A 12 14.57 22.04 23.68
CA ALA A 12 13.65 21.72 22.60
C ALA A 12 14.31 21.96 21.24
N PHE A 13 14.18 21.01 20.31
CA PHE A 13 14.55 21.18 18.92
C PHE A 13 13.53 22.09 18.23
N ALA A 14 13.90 23.34 17.99
CA ALA A 14 13.14 24.21 17.10
C ALA A 14 13.39 23.78 15.64
N ARG A 15 12.40 23.15 15.00
CA ARG A 15 12.39 22.96 13.54
C ARG A 15 12.26 24.33 12.85
N PRO A 16 13.06 24.63 11.80
CA PRO A 16 12.97 25.91 11.10
C PRO A 16 11.67 25.97 10.28
N TRP A 17 10.92 27.06 10.45
CA TRP A 17 9.81 27.41 9.56
C TRP A 17 10.35 27.93 8.23
N CYS A 18 10.00 27.29 7.12
CA CYS A 18 10.16 27.87 5.79
C CYS A 18 9.05 28.89 5.53
N SER A 19 9.26 30.13 5.97
CA SER A 19 8.41 31.26 5.58
C SER A 19 8.60 31.60 4.11
N TRP A 20 7.63 31.22 3.26
CA TRP A 20 7.53 31.76 1.90
C TRP A 20 7.13 33.24 1.97
N LEU A 21 8.11 34.11 1.71
CA LEU A 21 7.89 35.54 1.57
C LEU A 21 7.23 35.84 0.22
N ALA A 22 5.92 36.10 0.24
CA ALA A 22 5.21 36.64 -0.91
C ALA A 22 5.72 38.06 -1.22
N LEU A 23 6.30 38.25 -2.41
CA LEU A 23 6.73 39.55 -2.92
C LEU A 23 6.32 39.71 -4.38
N GLY A 24 5.67 40.85 -4.67
CA GLY A 24 5.77 41.51 -5.97
C GLY A 24 4.71 41.13 -7.00
N SER A 25 3.64 41.91 -7.06
CA SER A 25 2.72 41.94 -8.20
C SER A 25 3.45 42.21 -9.52
N LEU A 26 3.08 41.49 -10.58
CA LEU A 26 3.27 41.94 -11.95
C LEU A 26 1.97 41.72 -12.72
N LEU A 27 1.47 42.76 -13.40
CA LEU A 27 0.29 42.67 -14.25
C LEU A 27 0.61 41.83 -15.50
N MET A 28 -0.25 40.87 -15.84
CA MET A 28 -0.49 40.48 -17.23
C MET A 28 -1.99 40.29 -17.48
N ALA A 29 -2.37 40.49 -18.74
CA ALA A 29 -3.74 40.77 -19.16
C ALA A 29 -4.70 39.57 -19.07
N SER A 30 -5.99 39.88 -18.90
CA SER A 30 -7.08 38.95 -19.13
C SER A 30 -7.13 38.51 -20.60
N THR A 31 -7.08 37.21 -20.85
CA THR A 31 -7.67 36.59 -22.03
C THR A 31 -8.70 35.57 -21.57
N VAL A 32 -9.97 35.84 -21.85
CA VAL A 32 -11.08 34.91 -21.61
C VAL A 32 -10.97 33.77 -22.62
N PHE A 33 -10.72 32.56 -22.13
CA PHE A 33 -11.02 31.33 -22.86
C PHE A 33 -12.28 30.73 -22.26
N GLY A 34 -13.37 30.75 -23.03
CA GLY A 34 -14.53 29.91 -22.74
C GLY A 34 -14.26 28.52 -23.30
N CYS A 35 -14.60 27.49 -22.54
CA CYS A 35 -14.74 26.14 -23.05
C CYS A 35 -16.22 25.90 -23.36
N ASP A 36 -16.52 25.53 -24.61
CA ASP A 36 -17.85 25.05 -25.00
C ASP A 36 -18.02 23.59 -24.56
N ASP A 37 -19.11 23.28 -23.85
CA ASP A 37 -19.52 21.91 -23.53
C ASP A 37 -20.12 21.23 -24.77
N GLY A 38 -19.24 20.80 -25.67
CA GLY A 38 -19.59 20.09 -26.91
C GLY A 38 -19.97 18.63 -26.67
N GLY A 39 -21.13 18.37 -26.08
CA GLY A 39 -21.65 17.01 -25.90
C GLY A 39 -21.98 16.31 -27.22
N THR A 40 -21.42 15.11 -27.45
CA THR A 40 -21.80 14.22 -28.56
C THR A 40 -22.15 12.82 -28.06
N SER A 41 -23.44 12.51 -28.08
CA SER A 41 -23.98 11.17 -27.87
C SER A 41 -23.60 10.26 -29.05
N ALA A 42 -22.77 9.24 -28.81
CA ALA A 42 -22.51 8.18 -29.76
C ALA A 42 -23.44 6.97 -29.50
N THR A 43 -24.47 6.81 -30.33
CA THR A 43 -25.29 5.60 -30.36
C THR A 43 -24.51 4.45 -31.02
N SER A 44 -24.22 3.38 -30.30
CA SER A 44 -23.65 2.16 -30.87
C SER A 44 -24.72 1.40 -31.67
N SER A 45 -24.41 1.09 -32.94
CA SER A 45 -25.26 0.32 -33.83
C SER A 45 -24.81 -1.14 -33.91
N ASP A 46 -25.71 -2.08 -33.63
CA ASP A 46 -25.47 -3.52 -33.83
C ASP A 46 -25.08 -3.86 -35.27
N GLY A 47 -24.00 -4.63 -35.42
CA GLY A 47 -23.47 -5.10 -36.70
C GLY A 47 -23.22 -6.60 -36.69
N GLY A 48 -24.26 -7.40 -36.92
CA GLY A 48 -24.12 -8.85 -37.09
C GLY A 48 -23.63 -9.23 -38.49
N GLY A 49 -22.71 -10.21 -38.59
CA GLY A 49 -22.23 -10.76 -39.86
C GLY A 49 -21.25 -11.91 -39.66
N GLY A 50 -21.70 -13.15 -39.86
CA GLY A 50 -20.89 -14.35 -39.58
C GLY A 50 -19.95 -14.78 -40.71
N GLY A 51 -19.02 -15.68 -40.38
CA GLY A 51 -18.12 -16.35 -41.34
C GLY A 51 -17.75 -17.76 -40.85
N VAL A 52 -18.12 -18.78 -41.63
CA VAL A 52 -17.82 -20.20 -41.38
C VAL A 52 -16.46 -20.56 -42.00
N GLY A 53 -15.60 -21.34 -41.31
CA GLY A 53 -14.23 -21.62 -41.81
C GLY A 53 -13.43 -22.75 -41.13
N THR A 54 -13.96 -23.97 -41.17
CA THR A 54 -13.30 -25.30 -41.18
C THR A 54 -11.78 -25.52 -40.86
N THR A 55 -11.56 -26.67 -40.19
CA THR A 55 -10.52 -27.72 -40.38
C THR A 55 -9.14 -27.69 -39.68
N THR A 56 -9.00 -28.67 -38.76
CA THR A 56 -7.93 -29.70 -38.67
C THR A 56 -6.54 -29.34 -38.11
N GLY A 57 -6.16 -30.01 -37.01
CA GLY A 57 -4.78 -30.04 -36.53
C GLY A 57 -4.60 -30.79 -35.19
N MET A 58 -4.68 -32.12 -35.18
CA MET A 58 -4.27 -32.92 -34.01
C MET A 58 -2.76 -33.12 -34.00
N THR A 59 -2.08 -32.70 -32.94
CA THR A 59 -0.74 -33.22 -32.58
C THR A 59 -0.74 -33.69 -31.13
N ASN A 60 -0.51 -34.99 -30.96
CA ASN A 60 -0.57 -35.69 -29.69
C ASN A 60 0.79 -35.54 -28.98
N ALA A 61 0.86 -34.74 -27.92
CA ALA A 61 2.09 -34.55 -27.14
C ALA A 61 2.20 -35.61 -26.04
N THR A 62 3.11 -36.57 -26.23
CA THR A 62 3.39 -37.65 -25.28
C THR A 62 3.89 -37.09 -23.94
N GLN A 63 3.08 -37.19 -22.89
CA GLN A 63 3.56 -36.95 -21.52
C GLN A 63 4.56 -38.04 -21.12
N ALA A 64 5.81 -37.64 -20.88
CA ALA A 64 6.81 -38.50 -20.26
C ALA A 64 6.56 -38.53 -18.74
N SER A 65 6.11 -39.68 -18.23
CA SER A 65 5.98 -39.92 -16.79
C SER A 65 7.37 -40.02 -16.15
N SER A 66 7.75 -39.04 -15.35
CA SER A 66 8.98 -39.07 -14.55
C SER A 66 8.75 -39.80 -13.22
N THR A 67 9.32 -41.00 -13.11
CA THR A 67 9.33 -41.78 -11.87
C THR A 67 10.17 -41.14 -10.79
N GLY A 68 9.53 -40.78 -9.67
CA GLY A 68 10.01 -40.88 -8.30
C GLY A 68 11.44 -40.43 -7.97
N ASP A 69 11.55 -39.24 -7.36
CA ASP A 69 12.57 -38.98 -6.35
C ASP A 69 11.89 -38.85 -4.98
N THR A 70 12.09 -39.84 -4.11
CA THR A 70 11.66 -39.78 -2.70
C THR A 70 12.69 -39.00 -1.89
N GLY A 71 12.85 -37.73 -2.22
CA GLY A 71 13.56 -36.78 -1.38
C GLY A 71 12.79 -36.57 -0.08
N THR A 72 13.31 -37.08 1.04
CA THR A 72 12.79 -36.82 2.38
C THR A 72 13.16 -35.39 2.81
N GLY A 73 12.64 -34.41 2.06
CA GLY A 73 12.61 -33.02 2.49
C GLY A 73 11.71 -32.94 3.71
N GLY A 74 12.30 -32.92 4.90
CA GLY A 74 11.56 -32.57 6.10
C GLY A 74 11.04 -31.15 5.89
N SER A 75 9.73 -31.00 5.74
CA SER A 75 9.09 -29.69 5.78
C SER A 75 9.54 -28.99 7.05
N GLU A 76 10.30 -27.92 6.88
CA GLU A 76 10.62 -27.00 7.96
C GLU A 76 9.29 -26.61 8.63
N PRO A 77 9.14 -26.74 9.96
CA PRO A 77 7.89 -26.43 10.62
C PRO A 77 7.54 -24.99 10.26
N ALA A 78 6.36 -24.78 9.68
CA ALA A 78 5.96 -23.48 9.17
C ALA A 78 5.95 -22.47 10.31
N SER A 79 6.98 -21.61 10.36
CA SER A 79 7.12 -20.56 11.36
C SER A 79 5.89 -19.67 11.34
N THR A 80 5.13 -19.65 12.43
CA THR A 80 3.93 -18.82 12.56
C THR A 80 4.34 -17.37 12.84
N CYS A 81 4.88 -16.71 11.82
CA CYS A 81 5.12 -15.27 11.77
C CYS A 81 4.03 -14.59 10.95
N GLY A 82 3.27 -13.68 11.57
CA GLY A 82 2.22 -12.90 10.92
C GLY A 82 1.67 -11.79 11.81
N LEU A 83 1.00 -10.80 11.23
CA LEU A 83 0.35 -9.74 12.00
C LEU A 83 -0.94 -10.27 12.68
N ASP A 84 -1.20 -9.79 13.89
CA ASP A 84 -2.48 -9.94 14.57
C ASP A 84 -3.45 -8.77 14.26
N GLU A 85 -4.67 -8.86 14.80
CA GLU A 85 -5.72 -7.83 14.68
C GLU A 85 -5.31 -6.45 15.25
N GLN A 86 -4.20 -6.36 15.99
CA GLN A 86 -3.64 -5.12 16.53
C GLN A 86 -2.44 -4.62 15.70
N ASN A 87 -2.16 -5.21 14.53
CA ASN A 87 -1.00 -4.96 13.68
C ASN A 87 0.34 -5.22 14.38
N ARG A 88 0.37 -6.16 15.34
CA ARG A 88 1.60 -6.63 15.97
C ARG A 88 2.04 -7.90 15.29
N LEU A 89 3.33 -8.01 14.97
CA LEU A 89 3.90 -9.24 14.44
C LEU A 89 3.96 -10.27 15.56
N VAL A 90 3.19 -11.34 15.46
CA VAL A 90 3.33 -12.52 16.33
C VAL A 90 4.25 -13.50 15.61
N CYS A 91 5.31 -13.94 16.29
CA CYS A 91 6.32 -14.86 15.76
C CYS A 91 6.79 -15.84 16.84
N ASP A 92 7.25 -17.01 16.41
CA ASP A 92 8.09 -17.86 17.25
C ASP A 92 9.46 -17.20 17.46
N ASN A 93 10.06 -17.42 18.63
CA ASN A 93 11.34 -16.84 19.03
C ASN A 93 12.16 -17.80 19.90
N ALA A 94 13.47 -17.55 19.98
CA ALA A 94 14.34 -18.19 20.96
C ALA A 94 13.90 -17.82 22.40
N PRO A 95 13.83 -18.78 23.34
CA PRO A 95 13.53 -18.50 24.75
C PRO A 95 14.74 -17.91 25.48
N ASP A 96 14.49 -17.31 26.64
CA ASP A 96 15.48 -16.70 27.53
C ASP A 96 16.34 -15.61 26.84
N VAL A 97 15.67 -14.75 26.08
CA VAL A 97 16.30 -13.65 25.31
C VAL A 97 16.26 -12.34 26.09
N ASP A 98 17.42 -11.72 26.31
CA ASP A 98 17.54 -10.39 26.90
C ASP A 98 16.86 -9.32 26.04
N ILE A 99 16.00 -8.50 26.67
CA ILE A 99 15.40 -7.30 26.06
C ILE A 99 16.24 -6.09 26.43
N HIS A 100 16.71 -5.35 25.44
CA HIS A 100 17.60 -4.20 25.57
C HIS A 100 16.84 -2.86 25.56
N ALA A 101 17.28 -1.88 26.35
CA ALA A 101 16.64 -0.55 26.42
C ALA A 101 16.65 0.22 25.09
N GLU A 102 17.65 -0.04 24.25
CA GLU A 102 17.84 0.53 22.91
C GLU A 102 18.18 -0.60 21.93
N PRO A 103 18.06 -0.41 20.60
CA PRO A 103 18.39 -1.44 19.61
C PRO A 103 19.92 -1.59 19.41
N ASN A 104 20.65 -1.87 20.50
CA ASN A 104 22.07 -2.19 20.54
C ASN A 104 22.37 -3.08 21.77
N VAL A 105 23.26 -4.07 21.62
CA VAL A 105 23.54 -5.07 22.68
C VAL A 105 24.33 -4.47 23.85
N ALA A 106 24.94 -3.30 23.65
CA ALA A 106 25.63 -2.56 24.70
C ALA A 106 24.67 -1.80 25.64
N SER A 107 23.40 -1.63 25.27
CA SER A 107 22.41 -0.95 26.11
C SER A 107 21.90 -1.87 27.24
N PRO A 108 21.43 -1.30 28.38
CA PRO A 108 21.00 -2.09 29.52
C PRO A 108 19.90 -3.10 29.17
N VAL A 109 20.04 -4.32 29.66
CA VAL A 109 18.95 -5.29 29.69
C VAL A 109 17.88 -4.80 30.66
N VAL A 110 16.64 -4.69 30.19
CA VAL A 110 15.49 -4.19 30.94
C VAL A 110 14.51 -5.29 31.34
N ASP A 111 14.43 -6.37 30.56
CA ASP A 111 13.54 -7.51 30.78
C ASP A 111 14.04 -8.73 29.99
N VAL A 112 13.29 -9.85 29.99
CA VAL A 112 13.62 -11.09 29.27
C VAL A 112 12.37 -11.66 28.59
N LEU A 113 12.50 -12.13 27.35
CA LEU A 113 11.50 -13.02 26.73
C LEU A 113 11.74 -14.46 27.19
N ARG A 114 10.80 -15.02 27.95
CA ARG A 114 10.80 -16.42 28.44
C ARG A 114 10.03 -17.33 27.50
N THR A 115 8.97 -16.80 26.89
CA THR A 115 8.14 -17.52 25.93
C THR A 115 8.89 -17.81 24.63
N THR A 116 8.50 -18.89 23.94
CA THR A 116 9.01 -19.25 22.60
C THR A 116 8.17 -18.67 21.47
N THR A 117 7.15 -17.87 21.80
CA THR A 117 6.28 -17.19 20.84
C THR A 117 5.88 -15.85 21.46
N SER A 118 6.19 -14.76 20.78
CA SER A 118 6.06 -13.38 21.29
C SER A 118 5.40 -12.48 20.23
N TRP A 119 4.92 -11.32 20.68
CA TRP A 119 4.43 -10.27 19.79
C TRP A 119 5.40 -9.08 19.74
N PHE A 120 5.46 -8.40 18.60
CA PHE A 120 6.32 -7.25 18.35
C PHE A 120 5.47 -6.13 17.73
N ASP A 121 5.51 -4.92 18.30
CA ASP A 121 4.67 -3.79 17.87
C ASP A 121 5.33 -2.90 16.81
N CYS A 122 6.65 -2.91 16.72
CA CYS A 122 7.40 -2.24 15.64
C CYS A 122 8.79 -2.87 15.43
N TRP A 123 9.41 -2.58 14.28
CA TRP A 123 10.81 -2.92 14.00
C TRP A 123 11.67 -1.66 13.85
N THR A 124 12.99 -1.77 13.98
CA THR A 124 13.90 -0.65 13.69
C THR A 124 15.25 -1.13 13.17
N VAL A 125 16.02 -0.19 12.62
CA VAL A 125 17.43 -0.39 12.30
C VAL A 125 18.24 -0.04 13.55
N GLY A 126 19.10 -0.97 13.99
CA GLY A 126 19.94 -0.84 15.17
C GLY A 126 21.38 -1.25 14.92
N GLU A 127 22.09 -1.63 15.99
CA GLU A 127 23.44 -2.17 15.92
C GLU A 127 23.48 -3.44 15.04
N PRO A 128 24.44 -3.56 14.10
CA PRO A 128 24.57 -4.77 13.29
C PRO A 128 24.95 -5.98 14.14
N TRP A 129 24.28 -7.11 13.89
CA TRP A 129 24.58 -8.40 14.51
C TRP A 129 24.91 -9.46 13.45
N GLY A 130 25.69 -10.47 13.85
CA GLY A 130 26.06 -11.61 12.99
C GLY A 130 26.65 -11.18 11.63
N ASN A 131 26.00 -11.62 10.55
CA ASN A 131 26.42 -11.36 9.16
C ASN A 131 26.07 -9.95 8.65
N GLY A 132 25.93 -8.96 9.53
CA GLY A 132 25.60 -7.58 9.18
C GLY A 132 24.11 -7.29 9.07
N HIS A 133 23.24 -8.14 9.64
CA HIS A 133 21.82 -7.83 9.78
C HIS A 133 21.65 -6.74 10.84
N THR A 134 20.75 -5.78 10.58
CA THR A 134 20.56 -4.59 11.43
C THR A 134 19.14 -4.45 11.96
N VAL A 135 18.25 -5.41 11.71
CA VAL A 135 16.86 -5.38 12.17
C VAL A 135 16.79 -5.73 13.66
N TRP A 136 16.04 -4.93 14.40
CA TRP A 136 15.65 -5.13 15.79
C TRP A 136 14.13 -4.99 15.92
N TYR A 137 13.53 -5.70 16.86
CA TYR A 137 12.09 -5.70 17.11
C TYR A 137 11.79 -5.16 18.50
N HIS A 138 10.79 -4.31 18.64
CA HIS A 138 10.32 -3.82 19.93
C HIS A 138 9.19 -4.72 20.48
N THR A 139 9.19 -4.95 21.79
CA THR A 139 8.27 -5.87 22.47
C THR A 139 8.20 -5.60 23.98
N THR A 140 7.42 -6.38 24.72
CA THR A 140 7.28 -6.37 26.19
C THR A 140 7.81 -7.68 26.77
N GLY A 141 8.62 -7.63 27.83
CA GLY A 141 9.16 -8.82 28.46
C GLY A 141 8.24 -9.53 29.45
N ASP A 142 8.62 -10.76 29.78
CA ASP A 142 7.82 -11.70 30.60
C ASP A 142 8.11 -11.60 32.11
N ASP A 143 9.29 -11.14 32.53
CA ASP A 143 9.68 -11.10 33.95
C ASP A 143 9.12 -9.87 34.67
N TYR A 144 9.14 -8.69 34.02
CA TYR A 144 8.75 -7.42 34.64
C TYR A 144 7.68 -6.62 33.86
N GLY A 145 7.34 -7.02 32.63
CA GLY A 145 6.44 -6.27 31.76
C GLY A 145 7.03 -4.96 31.24
N LEU A 146 8.36 -4.85 31.18
CA LEU A 146 9.07 -3.70 30.65
C LEU A 146 9.29 -3.86 29.13
N THR A 147 9.25 -2.74 28.42
CA THR A 147 9.38 -2.70 26.96
C THR A 147 10.80 -2.37 26.52
N GLY A 148 11.21 -2.93 25.39
CA GLY A 148 12.52 -2.68 24.79
C GLY A 148 12.69 -3.48 23.50
N TYR A 149 13.94 -3.67 23.09
CA TYR A 149 14.32 -4.20 21.78
C TYR A 149 15.02 -5.54 21.88
N VAL A 150 14.73 -6.45 20.94
CA VAL A 150 15.48 -7.69 20.72
C VAL A 150 16.07 -7.73 19.30
N PRO A 151 17.26 -8.31 19.11
CA PRO A 151 17.90 -8.39 17.79
C PRO A 151 17.22 -9.45 16.92
N GLY A 152 17.05 -9.17 15.62
CA GLY A 152 16.23 -10.00 14.73
C GLY A 152 16.63 -11.49 14.59
N TYR A 153 17.84 -11.90 15.00
CA TYR A 153 18.23 -13.32 14.99
C TYR A 153 17.45 -14.19 15.99
N VAL A 154 16.78 -13.57 16.97
CA VAL A 154 15.99 -14.32 17.94
C VAL A 154 14.64 -14.74 17.38
N ILE A 155 14.20 -14.14 16.27
CA ILE A 155 12.95 -14.47 15.59
C ILE A 155 13.15 -15.72 14.75
N VAL A 156 12.30 -16.72 14.95
CA VAL A 156 12.28 -17.94 14.14
C VAL A 156 11.45 -17.67 12.89
N ALA A 157 12.09 -17.06 11.89
CA ALA A 157 11.51 -16.78 10.57
C ALA A 157 12.53 -17.17 9.47
N PRO A 158 12.09 -17.36 8.21
CA PRO A 158 13.00 -17.54 7.08
C PRO A 158 14.00 -16.38 7.00
N SER A 159 15.22 -16.63 6.53
CA SER A 159 16.27 -15.59 6.40
C SER A 159 15.93 -14.47 5.40
N SER A 160 14.87 -14.64 4.62
CA SER A 160 14.28 -13.66 3.71
C SER A 160 13.11 -12.87 4.32
N PHE A 161 12.78 -13.07 5.60
CA PHE A 161 11.69 -12.35 6.27
C PHE A 161 12.05 -10.87 6.43
N ASP A 162 11.20 -10.00 5.89
CA ASP A 162 11.29 -8.55 6.03
C ASP A 162 10.06 -8.06 6.81
N PRO A 163 10.24 -7.45 8.00
CA PRO A 163 9.11 -6.96 8.79
C PRO A 163 8.35 -5.82 8.11
N ALA A 164 9.01 -5.04 7.25
CA ALA A 164 8.32 -3.98 6.49
C ALA A 164 7.41 -4.59 5.42
N ALA A 165 7.87 -5.62 4.70
CA ALA A 165 7.05 -6.38 3.76
C ALA A 165 5.92 -7.16 4.46
N ALA A 166 6.11 -7.56 5.72
CA ALA A 166 5.07 -8.14 6.56
C ALA A 166 4.10 -7.09 7.16
N GLY A 167 4.23 -5.80 6.83
CA GLY A 167 3.35 -4.73 7.28
C GLY A 167 3.60 -4.22 8.71
N LEU A 168 4.64 -4.69 9.40
CA LEU A 168 5.02 -4.19 10.71
C LEU A 168 5.60 -2.76 10.57
N VAL A 169 5.11 -1.83 11.38
CA VAL A 169 5.54 -0.42 11.33
C VAL A 169 6.96 -0.25 11.88
N GLN A 170 7.67 0.79 11.42
CA GLN A 170 8.99 1.12 11.95
C GLN A 170 8.87 1.92 13.26
N CYS A 171 9.66 1.58 14.28
CA CYS A 171 9.62 2.21 15.60
C CYS A 171 9.90 3.72 15.53
N GLY A 172 9.07 4.50 16.23
CA GLY A 172 9.15 5.96 16.20
C GLY A 172 8.52 6.59 14.94
N THR A 173 8.04 5.81 13.97
CA THR A 173 7.05 6.32 13.02
C THR A 173 5.72 6.44 13.75
N VAL A 174 5.14 7.64 13.72
CA VAL A 174 3.73 7.81 14.05
C VAL A 174 2.96 7.32 12.82
N PRO A 175 1.94 6.45 12.95
CA PRO A 175 1.07 6.10 11.84
C PRO A 175 0.55 7.38 11.20
N MET A 176 0.80 7.56 9.90
CA MET A 176 0.41 8.78 9.21
C MET A 176 -1.12 8.90 9.24
N THR A 177 -1.60 10.11 9.51
CA THR A 177 -3.02 10.42 9.37
C THR A 177 -3.41 10.48 7.89
N GLY A 178 -4.70 10.37 7.58
CA GLY A 178 -5.21 10.54 6.21
C GLY A 178 -4.65 11.81 5.51
N PRO A 179 -4.71 13.00 6.13
CA PRO A 179 -4.09 14.21 5.60
C PRO A 179 -2.57 14.10 5.35
N GLU A 180 -1.82 13.35 6.16
CA GLU A 180 -0.38 13.14 5.95
C GLU A 180 -0.10 12.17 4.79
N TYR A 181 -0.90 11.11 4.61
CA TYR A 181 -0.83 10.25 3.42
C TYR A 181 -1.16 11.03 2.14
N ALA A 182 -2.23 11.84 2.17
CA ALA A 182 -2.58 12.73 1.06
C ALA A 182 -1.45 13.75 0.77
N ALA A 183 -0.84 14.35 1.80
CA ALA A 183 0.31 15.23 1.64
C ALA A 183 1.50 14.55 0.94
N ALA A 184 1.79 13.29 1.31
CA ALA A 184 2.86 12.51 0.69
C ALA A 184 2.54 12.16 -0.78
N LEU A 185 1.30 11.80 -1.10
CA LEU A 185 0.84 11.56 -2.48
C LEU A 185 0.95 12.83 -3.34
N VAL A 186 0.50 13.99 -2.83
CA VAL A 186 0.66 15.30 -3.51
C VAL A 186 2.13 15.65 -3.72
N ALA A 187 3.01 15.38 -2.75
CA ALA A 187 4.44 15.62 -2.87
C ALA A 187 5.14 14.72 -3.91
N MET A 188 4.52 13.61 -4.31
CA MET A 188 4.98 12.70 -5.37
C MET A 188 4.31 12.98 -6.74
N TRP A 189 3.43 13.97 -6.83
CA TRP A 189 2.68 14.24 -8.05
C TRP A 189 3.56 14.79 -9.18
N GLY A 190 3.45 14.19 -10.37
CA GLY A 190 4.30 14.46 -11.53
C GLY A 190 5.62 13.67 -11.57
N ASP A 191 5.88 12.81 -10.57
CA ASP A 191 7.01 11.88 -10.52
C ASP A 191 6.49 10.43 -10.39
N ARG A 192 6.06 10.02 -9.20
CA ARG A 192 5.58 8.65 -8.90
C ARG A 192 4.05 8.53 -8.87
N VAL A 193 3.34 9.66 -8.77
CA VAL A 193 1.88 9.73 -8.87
C VAL A 193 1.55 10.67 -10.02
N THR A 194 0.67 10.24 -10.91
CA THR A 194 0.10 11.09 -11.97
C THR A 194 -1.40 10.85 -12.04
N GLY A 195 -2.11 11.54 -12.92
CA GLY A 195 -3.56 11.37 -13.01
C GLY A 195 -4.30 12.57 -13.57
N ASN A 196 -5.62 12.54 -13.40
CA ASN A 196 -6.48 13.67 -13.75
C ASN A 196 -6.33 14.79 -12.72
N GLN A 197 -6.49 16.05 -13.16
CA GLN A 197 -6.43 17.22 -12.25
C GLN A 197 -7.45 17.12 -11.10
N VAL A 198 -8.64 16.56 -11.35
CA VAL A 198 -9.67 16.37 -10.31
C VAL A 198 -9.24 15.43 -9.18
N ALA A 199 -8.42 14.42 -9.48
CA ALA A 199 -7.87 13.52 -8.45
C ALA A 199 -6.77 14.22 -7.63
N LEU A 200 -5.98 15.10 -8.26
CA LEU A 200 -5.04 15.96 -7.52
C LEU A 200 -5.79 16.96 -6.62
N ASP A 201 -6.87 17.56 -7.10
CA ASP A 201 -7.68 18.49 -6.31
C ASP A 201 -8.33 17.80 -5.10
N ASP A 202 -8.84 16.57 -5.27
CA ASP A 202 -9.33 15.70 -4.19
C ASP A 202 -8.22 15.43 -3.14
N LEU A 203 -7.01 15.05 -3.58
CA LEU A 203 -5.87 14.82 -2.69
C LEU A 203 -5.42 16.10 -1.96
N ILE A 204 -5.45 17.26 -2.63
CA ILE A 204 -5.16 18.55 -2.00
C ILE A 204 -6.20 18.90 -0.94
N ALA A 205 -7.49 18.62 -1.17
CA ALA A 205 -8.52 18.80 -0.15
C ALA A 205 -8.26 17.89 1.07
N ALA A 206 -8.01 16.59 0.84
CA ALA A 206 -7.70 15.64 1.91
C ALA A 206 -6.44 16.01 2.71
N MET A 207 -5.37 16.46 2.03
CA MET A 207 -4.14 16.98 2.66
C MET A 207 -4.41 18.15 3.62
N ASN A 208 -5.40 18.99 3.32
CA ASN A 208 -5.80 20.12 4.17
C ASN A 208 -6.87 19.75 5.21
N ASP A 209 -7.16 18.45 5.40
CA ASP A 209 -8.27 17.90 6.20
C ASP A 209 -9.67 18.42 5.80
N GLN A 210 -9.80 18.88 4.56
CA GLN A 210 -11.04 19.44 4.02
C GLN A 210 -11.97 18.35 3.50
N THR A 211 -13.27 18.62 3.56
CA THR A 211 -14.25 17.79 2.87
C THR A 211 -14.34 18.17 1.40
N ILE A 212 -14.33 17.18 0.52
CA ILE A 212 -14.64 17.30 -0.91
C ILE A 212 -16.16 17.38 -1.06
N THR A 213 -16.65 18.35 -1.82
CA THR A 213 -18.04 18.34 -2.30
C THR A 213 -18.08 17.42 -3.50
N ASN A 214 -18.65 16.22 -3.36
CA ASN A 214 -18.94 15.41 -4.55
C ASN A 214 -19.93 16.18 -5.45
N SER A 215 -19.81 15.95 -6.77
CA SER A 215 -20.47 16.61 -7.89
C SER A 215 -21.81 17.30 -7.57
N ASP A 216 -22.03 18.46 -8.21
CA ASP A 216 -23.18 19.38 -8.00
C ASP A 216 -24.57 18.71 -7.89
N SER A 217 -24.72 17.50 -8.42
CA SER A 217 -25.92 16.67 -8.33
C SER A 217 -26.21 16.07 -6.94
N CYS A 218 -25.22 15.86 -6.07
CA CYS A 218 -25.37 15.13 -4.80
C CYS A 218 -25.34 16.02 -3.56
N GLY A 219 -24.55 17.10 -3.59
CA GLY A 219 -24.44 18.07 -2.49
C GLY A 219 -23.85 17.53 -1.19
N ASN A 220 -23.28 16.32 -1.19
CA ASN A 220 -22.68 15.69 -0.02
C ASN A 220 -21.21 16.11 0.14
N THR A 221 -20.81 16.43 1.37
CA THR A 221 -19.43 16.71 1.77
C THR A 221 -18.78 15.45 2.34
N ILE A 222 -17.68 15.02 1.75
CA ILE A 222 -17.04 13.71 1.97
C ILE A 222 -15.57 13.92 2.38
N LYS A 223 -15.02 13.04 3.23
CA LYS A 223 -13.58 12.89 3.40
C LYS A 223 -13.13 11.60 2.71
N ILE A 224 -11.95 11.60 2.10
CA ILE A 224 -11.34 10.37 1.57
C ILE A 224 -10.95 9.51 2.77
N ASP A 225 -11.18 8.20 2.66
CA ASP A 225 -10.84 7.25 3.70
C ASP A 225 -9.32 7.15 3.90
N ALA A 226 -8.89 7.07 5.17
CA ALA A 226 -7.48 7.04 5.52
C ALA A 226 -6.79 5.73 5.12
N ALA A 227 -7.50 4.60 5.09
CA ALA A 227 -6.97 3.32 4.62
C ALA A 227 -6.81 3.32 3.09
N LEU A 228 -7.72 3.94 2.34
CA LEU A 228 -7.55 4.17 0.90
C LEU A 228 -6.31 5.02 0.61
N LEU A 229 -6.13 6.13 1.32
CA LEU A 229 -4.95 6.99 1.18
C LEU A 229 -3.65 6.27 1.58
N LYS A 230 -3.69 5.44 2.63
CA LYS A 230 -2.57 4.56 3.02
C LYS A 230 -2.22 3.59 1.89
N ALA A 231 -3.19 2.85 1.37
CA ALA A 231 -2.97 1.83 0.35
C ALA A 231 -2.44 2.44 -0.95
N LEU A 232 -3.00 3.60 -1.37
CA LEU A 232 -2.49 4.39 -2.50
C LEU A 232 -1.06 4.88 -2.27
N TYR A 233 -0.70 5.30 -1.05
CA TYR A 233 0.67 5.68 -0.71
C TYR A 233 1.62 4.47 -0.74
N GLU A 234 1.24 3.35 -0.12
CA GLU A 234 2.09 2.17 0.00
C GLU A 234 2.31 1.48 -1.35
N VAL A 235 1.31 1.42 -2.23
CA VAL A 235 1.50 0.84 -3.58
C VAL A 235 2.52 1.63 -4.39
N THR A 236 2.68 2.94 -4.13
CA THR A 236 3.71 3.75 -4.82
C THR A 236 5.14 3.28 -4.54
N ASN A 237 5.38 2.53 -3.46
CA ASN A 237 6.72 2.07 -3.11
C ASN A 237 7.30 1.14 -4.17
N LYS A 238 6.46 0.27 -4.76
CA LYS A 238 6.82 -0.61 -5.88
C LYS A 238 6.48 -0.01 -7.25
N TYR A 239 5.39 0.75 -7.38
CA TYR A 239 4.86 1.22 -8.66
C TYR A 239 4.79 2.75 -8.80
N ASP A 240 4.95 3.30 -10.00
CA ASP A 240 4.51 4.66 -10.32
C ASP A 240 3.05 4.56 -10.83
N ILE A 241 2.10 5.27 -10.22
CA ILE A 241 0.65 5.07 -10.44
C ILE A 241 -0.05 6.24 -11.14
N ILE A 242 -1.14 5.94 -11.85
CA ILE A 242 -2.01 6.90 -12.54
C ILE A 242 -3.39 6.88 -11.87
N ILE A 243 -3.73 7.90 -11.08
CA ILE A 243 -5.03 8.02 -10.42
C ILE A 243 -6.01 8.76 -11.35
N TRP A 244 -7.08 8.10 -11.77
CA TRP A 244 -8.10 8.74 -12.60
C TRP A 244 -9.10 9.52 -11.76
N ASN A 245 -9.68 8.87 -10.74
CA ASN A 245 -10.76 9.44 -9.95
C ASN A 245 -10.71 8.89 -8.52
N ILE A 246 -11.13 9.70 -7.53
CA ILE A 246 -11.32 9.27 -6.13
C ILE A 246 -12.75 9.58 -5.71
N VAL A 247 -13.10 10.85 -5.55
CA VAL A 247 -14.47 11.31 -5.25
C VAL A 247 -15.03 12.07 -6.46
N THR A 248 -14.29 13.06 -6.95
CA THR A 248 -14.74 13.94 -8.02
C THR A 248 -14.75 13.21 -9.37
N GLY A 249 -15.81 13.42 -10.15
CA GLY A 249 -16.04 12.80 -11.46
C GLY A 249 -17.06 11.66 -11.44
N HIS A 250 -17.34 11.09 -10.27
CA HIS A 250 -18.46 10.16 -10.08
C HIS A 250 -19.72 10.93 -9.70
N GLY A 251 -20.86 10.52 -10.24
CA GLY A 251 -22.14 11.17 -9.95
C GLY A 251 -22.70 10.76 -8.58
N CYS A 252 -24.02 10.79 -8.44
CA CYS A 252 -24.71 10.16 -7.31
C CYS A 252 -24.92 8.66 -7.57
N ASP A 253 -23.86 7.96 -7.98
CA ASP A 253 -23.90 6.50 -7.90
C ASP A 253 -23.99 6.06 -6.42
N GLN A 254 -24.47 4.84 -6.22
CA GLN A 254 -24.74 4.30 -4.88
C GLN A 254 -23.51 3.62 -4.25
N TYR A 255 -22.36 3.68 -4.91
CA TYR A 255 -21.18 2.89 -4.62
C TYR A 255 -20.20 3.67 -3.73
N PHE A 256 -18.89 3.54 -3.96
CA PHE A 256 -17.89 3.89 -2.95
C PHE A 256 -17.12 5.19 -3.24
N HIS A 257 -17.05 5.66 -4.49
CA HIS A 257 -16.50 6.99 -4.81
C HIS A 257 -17.29 8.13 -4.13
N PRO A 258 -18.63 8.15 -4.16
CA PRO A 258 -19.43 9.16 -3.45
C PRO A 258 -19.37 9.07 -1.92
N LYS A 259 -18.58 8.15 -1.36
CA LYS A 259 -18.31 7.99 0.08
C LYS A 259 -16.85 8.30 0.44
N GLY A 260 -15.98 8.54 -0.55
CA GLY A 260 -14.53 8.70 -0.31
C GLY A 260 -13.82 7.37 -0.06
N GLN A 261 -14.47 6.25 -0.37
CA GLN A 261 -14.02 4.89 -0.07
C GLN A 261 -13.55 4.14 -1.32
N ALA A 262 -13.41 4.79 -2.49
CA ALA A 262 -12.88 4.14 -3.69
C ALA A 262 -11.98 5.05 -4.53
N SER A 263 -11.17 4.43 -5.40
CA SER A 263 -10.35 5.08 -6.40
C SER A 263 -10.25 4.22 -7.65
N ASP A 264 -10.19 4.87 -8.81
CA ASP A 264 -9.92 4.24 -10.10
C ASP A 264 -8.47 4.56 -10.52
N LEU A 265 -7.71 3.54 -10.90
CA LEU A 265 -6.33 3.62 -11.37
C LEU A 265 -6.21 3.28 -12.87
N GLY A 266 -5.88 4.28 -13.68
CA GLY A 266 -5.65 4.12 -15.12
C GLY A 266 -4.38 3.37 -15.51
N GLY A 267 -3.57 2.95 -14.54
CA GLY A 267 -2.34 2.22 -14.78
C GLY A 267 -1.32 2.34 -13.64
N ALA A 268 -0.35 1.44 -13.66
CA ALA A 268 0.80 1.40 -12.79
C ALA A 268 2.03 0.95 -13.58
N THR A 269 3.22 1.45 -13.23
CA THR A 269 4.50 1.05 -13.83
C THR A 269 5.44 0.54 -12.74
N ASP A 270 5.91 -0.70 -12.85
CA ASP A 270 6.84 -1.27 -11.88
C ASP A 270 8.18 -0.53 -11.94
N ARG A 271 8.62 0.00 -10.81
CA ARG A 271 9.79 0.91 -10.73
C ARG A 271 11.13 0.20 -10.87
N THR A 272 11.13 -1.14 -10.80
CA THR A 272 12.33 -1.97 -10.95
C THR A 272 12.54 -2.41 -12.39
N THR A 273 11.45 -2.75 -13.09
CA THR A 273 11.46 -3.32 -14.44
C THR A 273 11.12 -2.30 -15.54
N GLY A 274 10.40 -1.22 -15.20
CA GLY A 274 9.87 -0.24 -16.13
C GLY A 274 8.67 -0.74 -16.95
N VAL A 275 8.07 -1.88 -16.58
CA VAL A 275 6.92 -2.47 -17.27
C VAL A 275 5.62 -1.89 -16.69
N SER A 276 4.70 -1.50 -17.57
CA SER A 276 3.41 -0.91 -17.20
C SER A 276 2.25 -1.91 -17.36
N THR A 277 1.29 -1.84 -16.45
CA THR A 277 -0.01 -2.55 -16.53
C THR A 277 -0.84 -2.08 -17.71
N ASN A 278 -1.66 -2.96 -18.30
CA ASN A 278 -2.55 -2.61 -19.42
C ASN A 278 -4.03 -2.58 -19.02
N PHE A 279 -4.38 -1.70 -18.07
CA PHE A 279 -5.77 -1.46 -17.66
C PHE A 279 -6.52 -0.64 -18.72
N GLY A 280 -6.74 -1.17 -19.93
CA GLY A 280 -7.59 -0.53 -20.92
C GLY A 280 -7.33 -0.89 -22.38
N GLU A 281 -8.43 -1.21 -23.07
CA GLU A 281 -8.55 -1.19 -24.54
C GLU A 281 -7.45 -1.90 -25.35
N GLY A 282 -7.44 -3.24 -25.32
CA GLY A 282 -7.23 -4.09 -26.51
C GLY A 282 -5.97 -3.87 -27.34
N THR A 283 -4.95 -3.21 -26.80
CA THR A 283 -3.71 -2.88 -27.48
C THR A 283 -2.74 -4.04 -27.32
N SER A 284 -2.38 -4.66 -28.44
CA SER A 284 -1.43 -5.78 -28.48
C SER A 284 -0.11 -5.41 -27.80
N GLY A 285 0.07 -5.89 -26.57
CA GLY A 285 1.17 -5.48 -25.70
C GLY A 285 1.06 -6.03 -24.27
N ASP A 286 -0.14 -6.47 -23.86
CA ASP A 286 -0.48 -7.04 -22.55
C ASP A 286 0.67 -7.79 -21.85
N ASP A 287 1.30 -7.16 -20.85
CA ASP A 287 2.04 -7.92 -19.85
C ASP A 287 1.07 -8.39 -18.76
N LEU A 288 0.36 -9.47 -19.11
CA LEU A 288 -0.53 -10.23 -18.23
C LEU A 288 0.16 -10.69 -16.92
N THR A 289 1.49 -10.59 -16.81
CA THR A 289 2.25 -10.84 -15.59
C THR A 289 2.22 -9.62 -14.68
N VAL A 290 2.54 -8.42 -15.19
CA VAL A 290 2.56 -7.21 -14.37
C VAL A 290 1.15 -6.81 -13.90
N ASP A 291 0.12 -7.04 -14.71
CA ASP A 291 -1.28 -6.83 -14.31
C ASP A 291 -1.63 -7.71 -13.09
N ARG A 292 -1.28 -8.99 -13.15
CA ARG A 292 -1.50 -9.93 -12.04
C ARG A 292 -0.67 -9.54 -10.81
N GLU A 293 0.63 -9.28 -10.98
CA GLU A 293 1.51 -8.90 -9.88
C GLU A 293 1.08 -7.59 -9.21
N PHE A 294 0.54 -6.64 -9.97
CA PHE A 294 -0.02 -5.40 -9.43
C PHE A 294 -1.25 -5.69 -8.58
N VAL A 295 -2.21 -6.49 -9.09
CA VAL A 295 -3.42 -6.88 -8.34
C VAL A 295 -3.06 -7.64 -7.07
N GLU A 296 -2.17 -8.63 -7.15
CA GLU A 296 -1.72 -9.42 -5.99
C GLU A 296 -1.00 -8.55 -4.94
N TYR A 297 -0.10 -7.66 -5.38
CA TYR A 297 0.58 -6.75 -4.46
C TYR A 297 -0.37 -5.73 -3.85
N PHE A 298 -1.23 -5.10 -4.65
CA PHE A 298 -2.15 -4.08 -4.13
C PHE A 298 -3.17 -4.70 -3.18
N ALA A 299 -3.68 -5.91 -3.47
CA ALA A 299 -4.54 -6.66 -2.57
C ALA A 299 -3.88 -6.94 -1.21
N SER A 300 -2.57 -7.19 -1.18
CA SER A 300 -1.83 -7.42 0.08
C SER A 300 -1.64 -6.17 0.96
N LEU A 301 -1.94 -4.97 0.43
CA LEU A 301 -1.91 -3.69 1.17
C LEU A 301 -3.29 -3.29 1.71
N LEU A 302 -4.36 -3.97 1.31
CA LEU A 302 -5.73 -3.61 1.67
C LEU A 302 -6.13 -4.22 3.01
N PRO A 303 -6.93 -3.52 3.84
CA PRO A 303 -7.52 -4.11 5.03
C PRO A 303 -8.61 -5.12 4.68
N ALA A 304 -8.85 -6.08 5.57
CA ALA A 304 -9.90 -7.07 5.45
C ALA A 304 -11.28 -6.45 5.14
N ASN A 305 -12.04 -7.08 4.25
CA ASN A 305 -13.29 -6.60 3.66
C ASN A 305 -13.13 -5.38 2.74
N SER A 306 -11.94 -5.04 2.26
CA SER A 306 -11.80 -4.17 1.08
C SER A 306 -12.12 -4.92 -0.22
N GLY A 307 -12.16 -4.21 -1.34
CA GLY A 307 -12.40 -4.82 -2.65
C GLY A 307 -11.51 -4.27 -3.77
N LEU A 308 -11.32 -5.12 -4.78
CA LEU A 308 -10.71 -4.78 -6.05
C LEU A 308 -11.67 -5.18 -7.18
N GLY A 309 -11.88 -4.27 -8.13
CA GLY A 309 -12.62 -4.58 -9.35
C GLY A 309 -11.76 -5.37 -10.35
N GLN A 310 -12.33 -5.60 -11.54
CA GLN A 310 -11.68 -6.19 -12.72
C GLN A 310 -11.38 -7.71 -12.70
N SER A 311 -11.98 -8.51 -11.80
CA SER A 311 -11.71 -9.97 -11.72
C SER A 311 -12.05 -10.81 -12.96
N THR A 312 -12.76 -10.22 -13.93
CA THR A 312 -13.09 -10.82 -15.24
C THR A 312 -12.19 -10.37 -16.38
N CYS A 313 -11.18 -9.54 -16.12
CA CYS A 313 -10.34 -8.91 -17.13
C CYS A 313 -9.13 -9.76 -17.52
N ALA A 314 -8.63 -9.55 -18.74
CA ALA A 314 -7.37 -10.13 -19.18
C ALA A 314 -6.23 -9.68 -18.24
N GLY A 315 -5.24 -10.55 -18.05
CA GLY A 315 -4.10 -10.32 -17.13
C GLY A 315 -4.41 -10.71 -15.70
N GLN A 316 -5.59 -10.34 -15.22
CA GLN A 316 -5.99 -10.54 -13.81
C GLN A 316 -6.62 -11.90 -13.53
N SER A 317 -7.11 -12.60 -14.56
CA SER A 317 -7.61 -13.97 -14.45
C SER A 317 -6.51 -14.91 -13.92
N GLY A 318 -6.60 -15.26 -12.64
CA GLY A 318 -5.59 -16.07 -11.94
C GLY A 318 -4.74 -15.31 -10.91
N ALA A 319 -5.05 -14.05 -10.60
CA ALA A 319 -4.48 -13.34 -9.46
C ALA A 319 -4.88 -14.01 -8.12
N THR A 320 -3.89 -14.17 -7.24
CA THR A 320 -4.03 -14.73 -5.89
C THR A 320 -4.37 -13.62 -4.91
N VAL A 321 -5.66 -13.26 -4.87
CA VAL A 321 -6.20 -12.26 -3.93
C VAL A 321 -6.48 -12.92 -2.57
N PRO A 322 -6.19 -12.27 -1.41
CA PRO A 322 -6.53 -12.81 -0.09
C PRO A 322 -8.04 -13.07 0.06
N PRO A 323 -8.46 -14.09 0.82
CA PRO A 323 -9.86 -14.55 0.85
C PRO A 323 -10.84 -13.56 1.51
N ASP A 324 -10.30 -12.58 2.23
CA ASP A 324 -10.98 -11.46 2.89
C ASP A 324 -10.99 -10.17 2.05
N ILE A 325 -10.38 -10.18 0.86
CA ILE A 325 -10.46 -9.10 -0.12
C ILE A 325 -11.44 -9.49 -1.23
N HIS A 326 -12.48 -8.69 -1.43
CA HIS A 326 -13.53 -8.99 -2.40
C HIS A 326 -13.09 -8.66 -3.82
N PHE A 327 -12.90 -9.67 -4.66
CA PHE A 327 -12.42 -9.51 -6.05
C PHE A 327 -13.57 -9.64 -7.06
N PHE A 328 -14.04 -8.52 -7.60
CA PHE A 328 -15.30 -8.46 -8.35
C PHE A 328 -15.15 -8.02 -9.81
N SER A 329 -16.19 -8.31 -10.62
CA SER A 329 -16.23 -7.93 -12.03
C SER A 329 -16.49 -6.43 -12.17
N ASP A 330 -15.64 -5.77 -12.96
CA ASP A 330 -15.75 -4.35 -13.32
C ASP A 330 -15.33 -4.15 -14.79
N THR A 331 -15.45 -2.94 -15.33
CA THR A 331 -14.99 -2.62 -16.68
C THR A 331 -13.48 -2.66 -16.78
N CYS A 332 -12.95 -3.28 -17.83
CA CYS A 332 -11.51 -3.59 -17.97
C CYS A 332 -10.66 -2.39 -18.45
N ASN A 333 -10.87 -1.20 -17.89
CA ASN A 333 -10.20 0.03 -18.29
C ASN A 333 -9.65 0.93 -17.16
N HIS A 334 -9.73 0.59 -15.86
CA HIS A 334 -9.47 1.58 -14.79
C HIS A 334 -9.04 1.05 -13.41
N GLN A 335 -8.68 -0.24 -13.24
CA GLN A 335 -8.43 -0.93 -11.95
C GLN A 335 -9.01 -0.27 -10.69
N HIS A 336 -10.27 -0.57 -10.42
CA HIS A 336 -10.97 -0.10 -9.23
C HIS A 336 -10.40 -0.68 -7.94
N VAL A 337 -10.31 0.15 -6.90
CA VAL A 337 -10.01 -0.23 -5.51
C VAL A 337 -10.98 0.44 -4.55
N GLN A 338 -11.46 -0.28 -3.55
CA GLN A 338 -12.40 0.26 -2.55
C GLN A 338 -12.23 -0.31 -1.14
N MET A 339 -12.65 0.45 -0.13
CA MET A 339 -12.69 0.09 1.29
C MET A 339 -14.11 -0.30 1.73
N ASP A 340 -14.23 -1.06 2.82
CA ASP A 340 -15.48 -1.40 3.52
C ASP A 340 -16.60 -1.98 2.62
N TYR A 341 -16.33 -3.10 1.94
CA TYR A 341 -17.28 -3.87 1.12
C TYR A 341 -18.36 -4.59 1.93
#